data_AF-A0A930SMA8-F1
#
_entry.id   AF-A0A930SMA8-F1
#
_cell.length_a   1.000
_cell.length_b   1.000
_cell.length_c   1.000
_cell.angle_alpha   90.00
_cell.angle_beta   90.00
_cell.angle_gamma   90.00
#
_symmetry.space_group_name_H-M   'P 1'
#
loop_
_entity.id
_entity.type
_entity.pdbx_description
1 polymer ?
#
loop_
_entity_poly.entity_id
_entity_poly.type
_entity_poly.pdbx_seq_one_letter_code
_entity_poly.pdbx_strand_id
1 'polypeptide(L)' 'MTLEFNVPDLACSACVETVTQAVQAVDGSAQVSADPKTKHVSIVTQAAQADIRAAITHAGYTVA' A
#
# COMPACT_ATOMS: atom_id res chain seq x y z
N MET A 1 13.69 -1.65 -2.61
CA MET A 1 13.30 -0.78 -3.74
C MET A 1 12.09 0.05 -3.36
N THR A 2 11.79 1.13 -4.09
CA THR A 2 10.59 1.95 -3.84
C THR A 2 9.56 1.70 -4.93
N LEU A 3 8.33 1.44 -4.52
CA LEU A 3 7.17 1.25 -5.38
C LEU A 3 6.15 2.35 -5.11
N GLU A 4 5.52 2.84 -6.16
CA GLU A 4 4.51 3.90 -6.09
C GLU A 4 3.21 3.41 -6.69
N PHE A 5 2.11 3.69 -6.00
CA PHE A 5 0.77 3.22 -6.34
C PHE A 5 -0.24 4.35 -6.18
N ASN A 6 -1.24 4.38 -7.07
CA ASN A 6 -2.43 5.19 -6.86
C ASN A 6 -3.54 4.32 -6.26
N VAL A 7 -4.07 4.74 -5.11
CA VAL A 7 -5.13 4.04 -4.37
C VAL A 7 -6.32 4.99 -4.18
N PRO A 8 -7.25 5.08 -5.15
CA PRO A 8 -8.31 6.08 -5.15
C PRO A 8 -9.28 5.94 -3.95
N ASP A 9 -9.44 4.72 -3.45
CA ASP A 9 -10.32 4.39 -2.31
C ASP A 9 -9.70 4.78 -0.94
N LEU A 10 -8.44 5.23 -0.91
CA LEU A 10 -7.75 5.63 0.31
C LEU A 10 -8.29 6.99 0.82
N ALA A 11 -9.29 6.98 1.70
CA ALA A 11 -9.99 8.20 2.15
C ALA A 11 -9.63 8.69 3.56
N CYS A 12 -8.96 7.85 4.37
CA CYS A 12 -8.85 8.07 5.80
C CYS A 12 -7.52 7.59 6.39
N SER A 13 -7.14 8.06 7.58
CA SER A 13 -5.93 7.60 8.27
C SER A 13 -6.00 6.11 8.63
N ALA A 14 -7.15 5.60 9.06
CA ALA A 14 -7.34 4.15 9.32
C ALA A 14 -7.19 3.29 8.04
N CYS A 15 -7.49 3.87 6.88
CA CYS A 15 -7.32 3.24 5.58
C CYS A 15 -5.83 3.06 5.26
N VAL A 16 -5.00 4.04 5.64
CA VAL A 16 -3.53 3.96 5.53
C VAL A 16 -2.98 2.85 6.41
N GLU A 17 -3.46 2.71 7.64
CA GLU A 17 -3.03 1.64 8.54
C GLU A 17 -3.36 0.26 7.97
N THR A 18 -4.56 0.09 7.40
CA THR A 18 -5.00 -1.17 6.79
C THR A 18 -4.11 -1.55 5.60
N VAL A 19 -3.83 -0.60 4.70
CA VAL A 19 -2.90 -0.81 3.58
C VAL A 19 -1.49 -1.13 4.09
N THR A 20 -1.03 -0.43 5.13
CA THR A 20 0.28 -0.66 5.73
C THR A 20 0.41 -2.07 6.29
N GLN A 21 -0.61 -2.54 7.02
CA GLN A 21 -0.63 -3.90 7.58
C GLN A 21 -0.67 -4.96 6.48
N ALA A 22 -1.45 -4.76 5.41
CA ALA A 22 -1.51 -5.68 4.29
C ALA A 22 -0.14 -5.82 3.60
N VAL A 23 0.57 -4.71 3.42
CA VAL A 23 1.92 -4.68 2.85
C VAL A 23 2.92 -5.35 3.79
N GLN A 24 2.85 -5.06 5.09
CA GLN A 24 3.75 -5.64 6.09
C GLN A 24 3.52 -7.14 6.32
N ALA A 25 2.33 -7.66 6.01
CA ALA A 25 2.06 -9.09 5.99
C ALA A 25 2.83 -9.83 4.88
N VAL A 26 3.16 -9.13 3.78
CA VAL A 26 4.02 -9.66 2.70
C VAL A 26 5.50 -9.47 3.03
N ASP A 27 5.86 -8.27 3.46
CA ASP A 27 7.23 -7.91 3.86
C ASP A 27 7.20 -7.15 5.18
N GLY A 28 7.51 -7.83 6.28
CA GLY A 28 7.50 -7.24 7.62
C GLY A 28 8.50 -6.09 7.82
N SER A 29 9.46 -5.91 6.90
CA SER A 29 10.41 -4.78 6.90
C SER A 29 9.95 -3.60 6.03
N ALA A 30 8.80 -3.71 5.37
CA ALA A 30 8.31 -2.69 4.46
C ALA A 30 7.94 -1.39 5.18
N GLN A 31 8.33 -0.27 4.57
CA GLN A 31 7.96 1.07 5.01
C GLN A 31 6.91 1.62 4.07
N VAL A 32 5.76 2.00 4.60
CA VAL A 32 4.63 2.52 3.83
C VAL A 32 4.40 3.98 4.20
N SER A 33 4.33 4.83 3.19
CA SER A 33 3.94 6.23 3.30
C SER A 33 2.77 6.48 2.36
N ALA A 34 1.64 6.92 2.89
CA ALA A 34 0.44 7.14 2.10
C ALA A 34 -0.18 8.49 2.42
N ASP A 35 -0.70 9.14 1.38
CA ASP A 35 -1.40 10.41 1.49
C ASP A 35 -2.84 10.28 0.97
N PRO A 36 -3.84 10.25 1.87
CA PRO A 36 -5.26 10.20 1.51
C PRO A 36 -5.76 11.39 0.68
N LYS A 37 -5.06 12.53 0.67
CA LYS A 37 -5.45 13.69 -0.13
C LYS A 37 -5.08 13.49 -1.59
N THR A 38 -3.87 12.98 -1.85
CA THR A 38 -3.35 12.74 -3.21
C THR A 38 -3.65 11.34 -3.73
N LYS A 39 -4.17 10.45 -2.87
CA LYS A 39 -4.42 9.02 -3.18
C LYS A 39 -3.13 8.28 -3.52
N HIS A 40 -1.99 8.80 -3.09
CA HIS A 40 -0.69 8.26 -3.41
C HIS A 40 -0.15 7.39 -2.28
N VAL A 41 0.41 6.24 -2.62
CA VAL A 41 1.03 5.31 -1.69
C VAL A 41 2.44 4.98 -2.19
N SER A 42 3.45 5.28 -1.37
CA SER A 42 4.85 4.93 -1.59
C SER A 42 5.27 3.84 -0.62
N ILE A 43 5.90 2.78 -1.14
CA ILE A 43 6.26 1.59 -0.39
C ILE A 43 7.72 1.27 -0.63
N VAL A 44 8.53 1.27 0.42
CA VAL A 44 9.90 0.77 0.40
C VAL A 44 9.88 -0.69 0.85
N THR A 45 10.22 -1.62 -0.04
CA THR A 45 10.13 -3.06 0.20
C THR A 45 11.14 -3.84 -0.64
N GLN A 46 11.39 -5.10 -0.26
CA GLN A 46 12.13 -6.07 -1.08
C GLN A 46 11.21 -7.03 -1.85
N ALA A 47 9.91 -7.06 -1.53
CA ALA A 47 8.93 -7.90 -2.22
C ALA A 47 8.64 -7.38 -3.64
N ALA A 48 8.20 -8.28 -4.52
CA ALA A 48 7.89 -7.92 -5.90
C ALA A 48 6.66 -7.01 -5.98
N GLN A 49 6.63 -6.11 -6.96
CA GLN A 49 5.51 -5.18 -7.16
C GLN A 49 4.16 -5.89 -7.32
N ALA A 50 4.15 -7.07 -7.96
CA ALA A 50 2.94 -7.87 -8.13
C ALA A 50 2.37 -8.37 -6.79
N ASP A 51 3.23 -8.81 -5.86
CA ASP A 51 2.81 -9.30 -4.54
C ASP A 51 2.22 -8.17 -3.70
N ILE A 52 2.86 -6.99 -3.75
CA ILE A 52 2.40 -5.80 -3.05
C ILE A 52 1.05 -5.34 -3.61
N ARG A 53 0.90 -5.30 -4.94
CA ARG A 53 -0.37 -4.96 -5.59
C ARG A 53 -1.48 -5.94 -5.19
N ALA A 54 -1.18 -7.24 -5.16
CA ALA A 54 -2.13 -8.27 -4.75
C ALA A 54 -2.55 -8.09 -3.28
N ALA A 55 -1.61 -7.79 -2.38
CA ALA A 55 -1.91 -7.54 -0.97
C ALA A 55 -2.82 -6.33 -0.75
N ILE A 56 -2.56 -5.22 -1.44
CA ILE A 56 -3.41 -4.03 -1.37
C ILE A 56 -4.82 -4.34 -1.92
N THR A 57 -4.89 -5.07 -3.03
CA THR A 57 -6.18 -5.50 -3.61
C THR A 57 -6.93 -6.44 -2.68
N HIS A 58 -6.24 -7.36 -2.01
CA HIS A 58 -6.83 -8.30 -1.04
C HIS A 58 -7.36 -7.59 0.21
N ALA A 59 -6.74 -6.47 0.60
CA ALA A 59 -7.23 -5.59 1.65
C ALA A 59 -8.47 -4.77 1.24
N GLY A 60 -8.95 -4.92 0.01
CA GLY A 60 -10.17 -4.29 -0.50
C GLY A 60 -9.94 -2.94 -1.17
N TYR A 61 -8.70 -2.62 -1.56
CA TYR A 61 -8.35 -1.34 -2.18
C TYR A 61 -7.97 -1.51 -3.65
N THR A 62 -8.46 -0.61 -4.50
CA THR A 62 -8.07 -0.59 -5.92
C THR A 62 -6.67 -0.01 -6.08
N VAL A 63 -5.85 -0.60 -6.96
CA VAL A 63 -4.51 -0.11 -7.29
C VAL A 63 -4.41 0.18 -8.78
N ALA A 64 -4.11 1.44 -9.11
CA ALA A 64 -3.86 1.93 -10.47
C ALA A 64 -2.39 2.31 -10.69
#